data_AF-A0A7C7K115-F1
#
_entry.id   AF-A0A7C7K115-F1
#
_cell.length_a   1.000
_cell.length_b   1.000
_cell.length_c   1.000
_cell.angle_alpha   90.00
_cell.angle_beta   90.00
_cell.angle_gamma   90.00
#
_symmetry.space_group_name_H-M   'P 1'
#
loop_
_entity.id
_entity.type
_entity.pdbx_description
1 polymer ?
#
loop_
_entity_poly.entity_id
_entity_poly.type
_entity_poly.pdbx_seq_one_letter_code
_entity_poly.pdbx_strand_id
1 'polypeptide(L)'
;MNLITDSTSIVPEGPFPITPKVFHHPEKVLFNTRPYNMDLFVDFDEKEIESVSVFIKTDAMESYIEFPLNTFRARYRHPFNPLLTPAKTIEYFFVVILKDESIYAAPLDKNGYIIIVKRTLENSAEYFKRKLIQRR
;
A
#
# COMPACT_ATOMS: atom_id res chain seq x y z
N MET A 1 5.97 -10.46 35.33
CA MET A 1 6.33 -9.41 34.37
C MET A 1 5.34 -9.50 33.23
N ASN A 2 4.30 -8.66 33.25
CA ASN A 2 3.35 -8.59 32.14
C ASN A 2 4.00 -7.74 31.04
N LEU A 3 4.30 -8.37 29.91
CA LEU A 3 4.54 -7.66 28.67
C LEU A 3 3.19 -7.09 28.24
N ILE A 4 2.93 -5.85 28.63
CA ILE A 4 1.91 -5.03 27.97
C ILE A 4 2.51 -4.75 26.60
N THR A 5 2.14 -5.54 25.60
CA THR A 5 2.39 -5.20 24.21
C THR A 5 1.52 -3.99 23.92
N ASP A 6 2.18 -2.84 23.81
CA ASP A 6 1.60 -1.59 23.34
C ASP A 6 0.85 -1.88 22.03
N SER A 7 -0.47 -1.75 22.04
CA SER A 7 -1.38 -2.14 20.96
C SER A 7 -1.36 -1.17 19.77
N THR A 8 -0.25 -0.45 19.58
CA THR A 8 -0.14 0.70 18.67
C THR A 8 0.53 0.41 17.32
N SER A 9 0.86 -0.84 16.99
CA SER A 9 1.20 -1.21 15.60
C SER A 9 0.68 -2.58 15.18
N ILE A 10 -0.48 -2.60 14.51
CA ILE A 10 -1.12 -3.82 13.93
C ILE A 10 -0.53 -4.14 12.55
N VAL A 11 0.76 -3.88 12.34
CA VAL A 11 1.44 -4.25 11.09
C VAL A 11 2.09 -5.61 11.32
N PRO A 12 1.83 -6.63 10.49
CA PRO A 12 2.42 -7.94 10.68
C PRO A 12 3.96 -7.85 10.78
N GLU A 13 4.54 -8.43 11.83
CA GLU A 13 5.97 -8.30 12.11
C GLU A 13 6.87 -9.06 11.12
N GLY A 14 6.37 -10.03 10.35
CA GLY A 14 7.17 -10.80 9.37
C GLY A 14 8.17 -11.79 10.01
N PRO A 15 9.13 -12.34 9.23
CA PRO A 15 9.38 -12.06 7.80
C PRO A 15 8.41 -12.80 6.89
N PHE A 16 8.07 -12.17 5.77
CA PHE A 16 7.31 -12.76 4.67
C PHE A 16 8.25 -13.34 3.60
N PRO A 17 7.82 -14.36 2.85
CA PRO A 17 8.60 -14.89 1.73
C PRO A 17 8.84 -13.81 0.66
N ILE A 18 10.10 -13.61 0.29
CA ILE A 18 10.49 -12.73 -0.82
C ILE A 18 10.31 -13.49 -2.14
N THR A 19 9.51 -12.92 -3.05
CA THR A 19 9.25 -13.51 -4.37
C THR A 19 9.11 -12.41 -5.42
N PRO A 20 9.60 -12.62 -6.66
CA PRO A 20 9.32 -11.70 -7.76
C PRO A 20 7.85 -11.74 -8.21
N LYS A 21 7.06 -12.73 -7.74
CA LYS A 21 5.66 -12.90 -8.12
C LYS A 21 4.72 -11.90 -7.46
N VAL A 22 5.13 -11.24 -6.37
CA VAL A 22 4.30 -10.25 -5.65
C VAL A 22 5.09 -8.97 -5.55
N PHE A 23 4.72 -7.95 -6.33
CA PHE A 23 5.46 -6.71 -6.34
C PHE A 23 4.58 -5.48 -6.58
N HIS A 24 5.00 -4.39 -5.96
CA HIS A 24 4.39 -3.08 -6.05
C HIS A 24 5.48 -2.02 -6.21
N HIS A 25 5.24 -1.05 -7.08
CA HIS A 25 6.08 0.15 -7.21
C HIS A 25 5.28 1.38 -6.76
N PRO A 26 5.55 1.90 -5.56
CA PRO A 26 4.88 3.09 -5.06
C PRO A 26 5.10 4.31 -5.95
N GLU A 27 4.05 5.10 -6.14
CA GLU A 27 4.18 6.41 -6.75
C GLU A 27 5.14 7.30 -5.95
N LYS A 28 5.94 8.08 -6.67
CA LYS A 28 6.91 8.99 -6.04
C LYS A 28 6.23 10.19 -5.41
N VAL A 29 5.13 10.65 -6.00
CA VAL A 29 4.39 11.85 -5.58
C VAL A 29 2.91 11.55 -5.69
N LEU A 30 2.16 11.89 -4.64
CA LEU A 30 0.71 11.81 -4.62
C LEU A 30 0.14 13.23 -4.43
N PHE A 31 -1.00 13.52 -5.06
CA PHE A 31 -1.61 14.84 -4.99
C PHE A 31 -2.93 14.78 -4.24
N ASN A 32 -3.23 15.80 -3.44
CA ASN A 32 -4.51 15.92 -2.73
C ASN A 32 -5.70 16.29 -3.63
N THR A 33 -5.46 16.52 -4.92
CA THR A 33 -6.45 16.98 -5.91
C THR A 33 -6.69 15.99 -7.04
N ARG A 34 -6.00 14.83 -7.04
CA ARG A 34 -6.07 13.86 -8.13
C ARG A 34 -6.20 12.43 -7.60
N PRO A 35 -7.09 11.62 -8.18
CA PRO A 35 -7.13 10.20 -7.87
C PRO A 35 -5.88 9.50 -8.38
N TYR A 36 -5.50 8.40 -7.73
CA TYR A 36 -4.44 7.51 -8.16
C TYR A 36 -4.82 6.05 -7.89
N ASN A 37 -4.11 5.13 -8.53
CA ASN A 37 -4.33 3.69 -8.35
C ASN A 37 -3.18 3.09 -7.55
N MET A 38 -3.51 2.33 -6.52
CA MET A 38 -2.57 1.44 -5.83
C MET A 38 -2.64 0.09 -6.53
N ASP A 39 -1.65 -0.15 -7.40
CA ASP A 39 -1.57 -1.35 -8.23
C ASP A 39 -0.61 -2.37 -7.63
N LEU A 40 -1.07 -3.60 -7.45
CA LEU A 40 -0.26 -4.74 -7.06
C LEU A 40 -0.22 -5.75 -8.22
N PHE A 41 0.98 -6.23 -8.55
CA PHE A 41 1.16 -7.30 -9.53
C PHE A 41 1.38 -8.61 -8.78
N VAL A 42 0.61 -9.62 -9.19
CA VAL A 42 0.63 -10.97 -8.61
C VAL A 42 0.71 -11.98 -9.77
N ASP A 43 1.72 -12.85 -9.75
CA ASP A 43 2.01 -13.85 -10.79
C ASP A 43 1.90 -15.30 -10.23
N PHE A 44 0.78 -15.56 -9.57
CA PHE A 44 0.29 -16.89 -9.22
C PHE A 44 -0.89 -17.23 -10.14
N ASP A 45 -1.19 -18.52 -10.33
CA ASP A 45 -2.42 -18.90 -11.03
C ASP A 45 -3.63 -18.38 -10.22
N GLU A 46 -4.61 -17.79 -10.89
CA GLU A 46 -5.82 -17.27 -10.24
C GLU A 46 -6.53 -18.34 -9.39
N LYS A 47 -6.38 -19.62 -9.73
CA LYS A 47 -6.93 -20.74 -8.96
C LYS A 47 -6.22 -20.97 -7.63
N GLU A 48 -4.96 -20.54 -7.51
CA GLU A 48 -4.15 -20.66 -6.29
C GLU A 48 -4.44 -19.52 -5.30
N ILE A 49 -4.94 -18.38 -5.78
CA ILE A 49 -5.17 -17.20 -4.97
C ILE A 49 -6.47 -17.36 -4.17
N GLU A 50 -6.38 -17.19 -2.84
CA GLU A 50 -7.53 -17.15 -1.95
C GLU A 50 -8.02 -15.71 -1.78
N SER A 51 -7.11 -14.79 -1.46
CA SER A 51 -7.44 -13.37 -1.33
C SER A 51 -6.26 -12.45 -1.60
N VAL A 52 -6.59 -11.22 -2.01
CA VAL A 52 -5.64 -10.13 -2.13
C VAL A 52 -6.26 -8.89 -1.52
N SER A 53 -5.53 -8.24 -0.63
CA SER A 53 -6.00 -7.07 0.10
C SER A 53 -4.95 -5.97 0.14
N VAL A 54 -5.42 -4.72 0.22
CA VAL A 54 -4.60 -3.57 0.62
C VAL A 54 -5.07 -3.10 2.00
N PHE A 55 -4.12 -2.84 2.89
CA PHE A 55 -4.37 -2.24 4.18
C PHE A 55 -4.01 -0.77 4.09
N ILE A 56 -4.97 0.12 4.38
CA ILE A 56 -4.82 1.57 4.21
C ILE A 56 -5.07 2.26 5.54
N LYS A 57 -4.23 3.23 5.87
CA LYS A 57 -4.42 4.18 6.96
C LYS A 57 -4.19 5.61 6.45
N THR A 58 -5.05 6.53 6.85
CA THR A 58 -4.87 7.98 6.62
C THR A 58 -4.70 8.71 7.95
N ASP A 59 -4.40 10.01 7.93
CA ASP A 59 -4.35 10.84 9.13
C ASP A 59 -5.69 10.97 9.87
N ALA A 60 -6.81 10.64 9.21
CA ALA A 60 -8.13 10.62 9.84
C ALA A 60 -8.50 9.26 10.46
N MET A 61 -7.67 8.23 10.31
CA MET A 61 -7.97 6.86 10.74
C MET A 61 -7.11 6.47 11.94
N GLU A 62 -7.72 5.83 12.95
CA GLU A 62 -6.99 5.32 14.12
C GLU A 62 -6.14 4.08 13.77
N SER A 63 -6.68 3.20 12.93
CA SER A 63 -6.07 1.93 12.53
C SER A 63 -6.04 1.75 11.01
N TYR A 64 -5.32 0.71 10.57
CA TYR A 64 -5.38 0.26 9.18
C TYR A 64 -6.74 -0.39 8.92
N ILE A 65 -7.33 -0.07 7.76
CA ILE A 65 -8.56 -0.68 7.25
C ILE A 65 -8.19 -1.58 6.07
N GLU A 66 -8.70 -2.80 6.08
CA GLU A 66 -8.53 -3.76 5.00
C GLU A 66 -9.52 -3.48 3.86
N PHE A 67 -9.02 -3.48 2.63
CA PHE A 67 -9.83 -3.41 1.42
C PHE A 67 -9.50 -4.59 0.50
N PRO A 68 -10.48 -5.45 0.17
CA PRO A 68 -10.27 -6.54 -0.78
C PRO A 68 -10.04 -5.98 -2.18
N LEU A 69 -9.16 -6.63 -2.94
CA LEU A 69 -8.81 -6.24 -4.30
C LEU A 69 -9.34 -7.24 -5.32
N ASN A 70 -9.82 -6.69 -6.43
CA ASN A 70 -10.17 -7.47 -7.62
C ASN A 70 -9.12 -7.28 -8.70
N THR A 71 -8.98 -8.28 -9.58
CA THR A 71 -8.13 -8.19 -10.75
C THR A 71 -8.71 -7.21 -11.77
N PHE A 72 -7.85 -6.38 -12.35
CA PHE A 72 -8.17 -5.46 -13.43
C PHE A 72 -7.00 -5.39 -14.40
N ARG A 73 -7.14 -6.01 -15.58
CA ARG A 73 -6.11 -6.03 -16.63
C ARG A 73 -4.74 -6.51 -16.10
N ALA A 74 -4.69 -7.75 -15.59
CA ALA A 74 -3.48 -8.44 -15.10
C ALA A 74 -2.80 -7.82 -13.87
N ARG A 75 -3.55 -7.11 -13.03
CA ARG A 75 -3.08 -6.55 -11.74
C ARG A 75 -4.24 -6.41 -10.77
N TYR A 76 -3.96 -6.40 -9.48
CA TYR A 76 -4.90 -6.03 -8.45
C TYR A 76 -4.84 -4.52 -8.23
N ARG A 77 -6.00 -3.88 -8.01
CA ARG A 77 -6.07 -2.41 -8.00
C ARG A 77 -7.03 -1.89 -6.95
N HIS A 78 -6.56 -0.90 -6.19
CA HIS A 78 -7.42 -0.03 -5.38
C HIS A 78 -7.35 1.41 -5.91
N PRO A 79 -8.46 2.00 -6.38
CA PRO A 79 -8.51 3.42 -6.69
C PRO A 79 -8.65 4.23 -5.41
N PHE A 80 -7.73 5.18 -5.18
CA PHE A 80 -7.84 6.14 -4.09
C PHE A 80 -8.14 7.53 -4.64
N ASN A 81 -9.19 8.18 -4.11
CA ASN A 81 -9.55 9.53 -4.49
C ASN A 81 -9.55 10.48 -3.28
N PRO A 82 -8.56 11.38 -3.16
CA PRO A 82 -8.47 12.31 -2.05
C PRO A 82 -9.57 13.38 -2.05
N LEU A 83 -10.34 13.51 -3.14
CA LEU A 83 -11.51 14.39 -3.16
C LEU A 83 -12.74 13.74 -2.48
N LEU A 84 -12.78 12.40 -2.44
CA LEU A 84 -13.86 11.64 -1.78
C LEU A 84 -13.47 11.26 -0.35
N THR A 85 -12.20 10.92 -0.15
CA THR A 85 -11.61 10.62 1.16
C THR A 85 -10.45 11.58 1.41
N PRO A 86 -10.73 12.81 1.90
CA PRO A 86 -9.68 13.80 2.17
C PRO A 86 -8.65 13.27 3.15
N ALA A 87 -7.38 13.36 2.78
CA ALA A 87 -6.25 12.95 3.60
C ALA A 87 -5.05 13.88 3.36
N LYS A 88 -4.27 14.14 4.40
CA LYS A 88 -2.94 14.78 4.32
C LYS A 88 -1.86 13.74 4.13
N THR A 89 -2.03 12.58 4.75
CA THR A 89 -1.09 11.46 4.64
C THR A 89 -1.81 10.16 4.38
N ILE A 90 -1.16 9.27 3.65
CA ILE A 90 -1.59 7.89 3.47
C ILE A 90 -0.43 6.94 3.76
N GLU A 91 -0.77 5.85 4.42
CA GLU A 91 0.07 4.70 4.70
C GLU A 91 -0.62 3.45 4.17
N TYR A 92 0.12 2.58 3.47
CA TYR A 92 -0.45 1.32 3.02
C TYR A 92 0.58 0.22 2.78
N PHE A 93 0.09 -1.02 2.73
CA PHE A 93 0.80 -2.21 2.28
C PHE A 93 -0.21 -3.23 1.75
N PHE A 94 0.28 -4.26 1.06
CA PHE A 94 -0.54 -5.32 0.47
C PHE A 94 -0.25 -6.67 1.12
N VAL A 95 -1.28 -7.52 1.13
CA VAL A 95 -1.19 -8.93 1.53
C VAL A 95 -1.86 -9.79 0.47
N VAL A 96 -1.24 -10.92 0.15
CA VAL A 96 -1.74 -11.96 -0.75
C VAL A 96 -1.78 -13.26 0.04
N ILE A 97 -2.93 -13.91 0.09
CA ILE A 97 -3.11 -15.21 0.71
C ILE A 97 -3.43 -16.22 -0.39
N LEU A 98 -2.71 -17.33 -0.42
CA LEU A 98 -2.97 -18.45 -1.30
C LEU A 98 -3.85 -19.49 -0.60
N LYS A 99 -4.46 -20.38 -1.38
CA LYS A 99 -5.33 -21.46 -0.88
C LYS A 99 -4.58 -22.53 -0.09
N ASP A 100 -3.27 -22.61 -0.25
CA ASP A 100 -2.39 -23.46 0.56
C ASP A 100 -1.96 -22.79 1.88
N GLU A 101 -2.62 -21.69 2.25
CA GLU A 101 -2.35 -20.87 3.43
C GLU A 101 -1.02 -20.09 3.40
N SER A 102 -0.29 -20.13 2.27
CA SER A 102 0.89 -19.28 2.08
C SER A 102 0.51 -17.79 2.07
N ILE A 103 1.25 -16.97 2.82
CA ILE A 103 1.03 -15.53 2.91
C ILE A 103 2.22 -14.78 2.34
N TYR A 104 1.95 -13.86 1.42
CA TYR A 104 2.93 -12.93 0.84
C TYR A 104 2.49 -11.50 1.13
N ALA A 105 3.44 -10.56 1.10
CA ALA A 105 3.16 -9.14 1.29
C ALA A 105 4.02 -8.28 0.37
N ALA A 106 3.60 -7.03 0.16
CA ALA A 106 4.39 -6.06 -0.59
C ALA A 106 4.10 -4.61 -0.15
N PRO A 107 5.10 -3.70 -0.27
CA PRO A 107 6.50 -4.00 -0.59
C PRO A 107 7.25 -4.58 0.62
N LEU A 108 8.31 -5.36 0.36
CA LEU A 108 9.18 -5.93 1.39
C LEU A 108 10.59 -5.31 1.32
N ASP A 109 11.28 -5.28 2.45
CA ASP A 109 12.71 -5.04 2.51
C ASP A 109 13.52 -6.29 2.14
N LYS A 110 14.85 -6.18 2.15
CA LYS A 110 15.76 -7.27 1.81
C LYS A 110 15.69 -8.48 2.75
N ASN A 111 15.06 -8.33 3.92
CA ASN A 111 14.94 -9.33 4.96
C ASN A 111 13.50 -9.89 5.04
N GLY A 112 12.58 -9.44 4.18
CA GLY A 112 11.20 -9.90 4.14
C GLY A 112 10.25 -9.15 5.08
N TYR A 113 10.67 -8.01 5.65
CA TYR A 113 9.79 -7.18 6.48
C TYR A 113 9.00 -6.20 5.61
N ILE A 114 7.74 -5.96 5.97
CA ILE A 114 6.88 -5.03 5.25
C ILE A 114 7.47 -3.62 5.33
N ILE A 115 7.65 -2.98 4.18
CA ILE A 115 7.90 -1.55 4.08
C ILE A 115 6.54 -0.86 3.95
N ILE A 116 6.12 -0.17 5.00
CA ILE A 116 4.91 0.67 4.94
C ILE A 116 5.13 1.79 3.94
N VAL A 117 4.29 1.86 2.91
CA VAL A 117 4.34 2.95 1.94
C VAL A 117 3.69 4.17 2.57
N LYS A 118 4.51 5.09 3.08
CA LYS A 118 4.05 6.38 3.62
C LYS A 118 4.22 7.51 2.62
N ARG A 119 3.17 8.30 2.41
CA ARG A 119 3.18 9.47 1.52
C ARG A 119 2.38 10.64 2.11
N THR A 120 2.91 11.85 1.91
CA THR A 120 2.16 13.10 2.09
C THR A 120 1.51 13.47 0.76
N LEU A 121 0.24 13.86 0.79
CA LEU A 121 -0.50 14.28 -0.41
C LEU A 121 -0.25 15.76 -0.66
N GLU A 122 0.39 16.06 -1.79
CA GLU A 122 0.84 17.41 -2.11
C GLU A 122 -0.22 18.23 -2.85
N ASN A 123 -0.18 19.55 -2.67
CA ASN A 123 -0.90 20.46 -3.55
C ASN A 123 -0.23 20.45 -4.94
N SER A 124 -0.98 20.04 -5.96
CA SER A 124 -0.45 19.90 -7.32
C SER A 124 0.07 21.21 -7.91
N ALA A 125 -0.63 22.33 -7.67
CA ALA A 125 -0.21 23.64 -8.17
C ALA A 125 1.12 24.08 -7.55
N GLU A 126 1.29 23.89 -6.24
CA GLU A 126 2.53 24.22 -5.55
C GLU A 126 3.70 23.33 -6.00
N TYR A 127 3.45 22.03 -6.15
CA TYR A 127 4.46 21.08 -6.63
C TYR A 127 5.03 21.49 -7.99
N PHE A 128 4.17 21.78 -8.97
CA PHE A 128 4.61 22.16 -10.30
C PHE A 128 5.29 23.53 -10.32
N LYS A 129 4.83 24.50 -9.51
CA LYS A 129 5.53 25.78 -9.33
C LYS A 129 6.98 25.58 -8.86
N ARG A 130 7.21 24.74 -7.84
CA ARG A 130 8.57 24.43 -7.34
C ARG A 130 9.42 23.72 -8.39
N LYS A 131 8.84 22.78 -9.16
CA LYS A 131 9.56 22.07 -10.23
C LYS A 131 9.98 22.98 -11.39
N LEU A 132 9.21 24.02 -11.70
CA LEU A 132 9.58 25.01 -12.71
C LEU A 132 10.76 25.87 -12.26
N ILE A 133 10.80 26.26 -10.98
CA ILE A 133 11.90 27.04 -10.41
C ILE A 133 13.20 26.22 -10.40
N GLN A 134 13.15 24.94 -10.03
CA GLN A 134 14.33 24.05 -9.97
C GLN A 134 14.96 23.73 -11.33
N ARG A 135 14.26 24.00 -12.44
CA ARG A 135 14.75 23.78 -13.81
C ARG A 135 15.44 25.02 -14.41
N ARG A 136 15.40 26.15 -13.71
CA ARG A 136 16.07 27.39 -14.07
C ARG A 136 17.39 27.48 -13.31
#